data_AF-D8M5G4-F1
#
_entry.id   AF-D8M5G4-F1
#
_cell.length_a   1.000
_cell.length_b   1.000
_cell.length_c   1.000
_cell.angle_alpha   90.00
_cell.angle_beta   90.00
_cell.angle_gamma   90.00
#
_symmetry.space_group_name_H-M   'P 1'
#
loop_
_entity.id
_entity.type
_entity.pdbx_description
1 polymer ?
#
loop_
_entity_poly.entity_id
_entity_poly.type
_entity_poly.pdbx_seq_one_letter_code
_entity_poly.pdbx_strand_id
1 'polypeptide(L)'
;MISFGKVCITSGSLAKRHLPMFIRELEVSQDSVIRNNIIIIIGDICTKHTSVVEQYLPTIANCMVDMDVTVRIHALSIISKLLLEDFIKLKPVLLCCILAALNDADSSIAAFAYQLVTQQIFRKFPKIFVSTFVEIMSILNEYLEGNLVKRERRSQARQVSFARSFPHSQRASSHLPHSFRAVR
;
A
#
# COMPACT_ATOMS: atom_id res chain seq x y z
N MET A 1 6.18 15.74 -13.18
CA MET A 1 6.12 14.91 -11.96
C MET A 1 7.41 14.88 -11.14
N ILE A 2 8.60 14.93 -11.77
CA ILE A 2 9.91 15.05 -11.08
C ILE A 2 9.95 16.23 -10.07
N SER A 3 9.21 17.31 -10.35
CA SER A 3 9.11 18.51 -9.49
C SER A 3 8.34 18.29 -8.18
N PHE A 4 7.31 17.44 -8.15
CA PHE A 4 6.52 17.17 -6.94
C PHE A 4 7.19 16.13 -6.03
N GLY A 5 7.86 15.13 -6.61
CA GLY A 5 8.69 14.19 -5.87
C GLY A 5 9.75 14.92 -5.02
N LYS A 6 10.46 15.89 -5.61
CA LYS A 6 11.43 16.74 -4.88
C LYS A 6 10.84 17.53 -3.70
N VAL A 7 9.59 18.01 -3.81
CA VAL A 7 8.93 18.78 -2.75
C VAL A 7 8.46 17.88 -1.59
N CYS A 8 7.92 16.69 -1.90
CA CYS A 8 7.53 15.74 -0.85
C CYS A 8 8.74 15.09 -0.14
N ILE A 9 9.87 14.95 -0.84
CA ILE A 9 11.14 14.49 -0.25
C ILE A 9 11.65 15.52 0.80
N THR A 10 11.52 16.81 0.52
CA THR A 10 12.08 17.88 1.37
C THR A 10 11.25 18.20 2.62
N SER A 11 9.96 17.83 2.65
CA SER A 11 9.09 18.10 3.81
C SER A 11 8.19 16.92 4.17
N GLY A 12 8.43 16.35 5.35
CA GLY A 12 7.63 15.24 5.89
C GLY A 12 6.17 15.62 6.18
N SER A 13 5.87 16.90 6.44
CA SER A 13 4.49 17.37 6.63
C SER A 13 3.71 17.40 5.32
N LEU A 14 4.36 17.76 4.21
CA LEU A 14 3.76 17.68 2.87
C LEU A 14 3.58 16.23 2.44
N ALA A 15 4.56 15.35 2.71
CA ALA A 15 4.42 13.91 2.45
C ALA A 15 3.20 13.33 3.18
N LYS A 16 3.03 13.60 4.48
CA LYS A 16 1.85 13.15 5.25
C LYS A 16 0.53 13.68 4.70
N ARG A 17 0.52 14.92 4.19
CA ARG A 17 -0.69 15.55 3.66
C ARG A 17 -1.10 15.00 2.29
N HIS A 18 -0.14 14.74 1.41
CA HIS A 18 -0.41 14.39 0.02
C HIS A 18 -0.45 12.88 -0.23
N LEU A 19 0.21 12.06 0.60
CA LEU A 19 0.23 10.61 0.42
C LEU A 19 -1.17 9.97 0.34
N PRO A 20 -2.17 10.33 1.17
CA PRO A 20 -3.52 9.77 1.03
C PRO A 20 -4.17 10.04 -0.33
N MET A 21 -3.87 11.19 -0.95
CA MET A 21 -4.37 11.51 -2.29
C MET A 21 -3.74 10.62 -3.35
N PHE A 22 -2.42 10.42 -3.27
CA PHE A 22 -1.72 9.50 -4.17
C PHE A 22 -2.23 8.06 -4.04
N ILE A 23 -2.45 7.59 -2.82
CA ILE A 23 -2.98 6.25 -2.56
C ILE A 23 -4.38 6.10 -3.14
N ARG A 24 -5.26 7.08 -2.94
CA ARG A 24 -6.59 7.07 -3.56
C ARG A 24 -6.52 7.03 -5.07
N GLU A 25 -5.66 7.85 -5.68
CA GLU A 25 -5.50 7.89 -7.14
C GLU A 25 -4.94 6.57 -7.67
N LEU A 26 -4.05 5.92 -6.93
CA LEU A 26 -3.53 4.59 -7.26
C LEU A 26 -4.65 3.53 -7.33
N GLU A 27 -5.67 3.63 -6.48
CA GLU A 27 -6.81 2.70 -6.43
C GLU A 27 -7.89 2.98 -7.48
N VAL A 28 -8.13 4.24 -7.84
CA VAL A 28 -9.25 4.63 -8.71
C VAL A 28 -8.87 4.87 -10.17
N SER A 29 -7.60 5.25 -10.43
CA SER A 29 -7.18 5.69 -11.76
C SER A 29 -7.13 4.52 -12.75
N GLN A 30 -7.80 4.69 -13.88
CA GLN A 30 -7.76 3.71 -14.98
C GLN A 30 -6.51 3.85 -15.86
N ASP A 31 -5.83 4.99 -15.78
CA ASP A 31 -4.62 5.27 -16.54
C ASP A 31 -3.38 4.64 -15.88
N SER A 32 -2.76 3.67 -16.56
CA SER A 32 -1.56 3.01 -16.06
C SER A 32 -0.36 3.94 -15.93
N VAL A 33 -0.28 4.99 -16.75
CA VAL A 33 0.77 6.01 -16.64
C VAL A 33 0.66 6.77 -15.34
N ILE A 34 -0.56 7.12 -14.92
CA ILE A 34 -0.81 7.80 -13.63
C ILE A 34 -0.43 6.88 -12.48
N ARG A 35 -0.94 5.64 -12.45
CA ARG A 35 -0.62 4.65 -11.41
C ARG A 35 0.88 4.41 -11.30
N ASN A 36 1.55 4.21 -12.44
CA ASN A 36 2.98 3.99 -12.51
C ASN A 36 3.78 5.17 -11.93
N ASN A 37 3.43 6.40 -12.31
CA ASN A 37 4.13 7.58 -11.80
C ASN A 37 3.93 7.76 -10.29
N ILE A 38 2.74 7.44 -9.77
CA ILE A 38 2.46 7.47 -8.34
C ILE A 38 3.36 6.48 -7.59
N ILE A 39 3.51 5.26 -8.08
CA ILE A 39 4.38 4.24 -7.48
C ILE A 39 5.82 4.74 -7.36
N ILE A 40 6.33 5.41 -8.40
CA ILE A 40 7.66 6.03 -8.39
C ILE A 40 7.75 7.11 -7.31
N ILE A 41 6.77 8.02 -7.25
CA ILE A 41 6.73 9.09 -6.25
C ILE A 41 6.68 8.53 -4.82
N ILE A 42 5.86 7.50 -4.59
CA ILE A 42 5.75 6.86 -3.27
C ILE A 42 7.06 6.17 -2.88
N GLY A 43 7.71 5.51 -3.84
CA GLY A 43 9.04 4.93 -3.65
C GLY A 43 10.04 5.97 -3.14
N ASP A 44 10.13 7.11 -3.83
CA ASP A 44 11.00 8.21 -3.43
C ASP A 44 10.67 8.76 -2.03
N ILE A 45 9.39 8.96 -1.72
CA ILE A 45 8.94 9.41 -0.40
C ILE A 45 9.35 8.39 0.68
N CYS A 46 9.23 7.09 0.41
CA CYS A 46 9.54 6.03 1.37
C CYS A 46 11.00 6.05 1.81
N THR A 47 11.93 6.44 0.93
CA THR A 47 13.37 6.55 1.27
C THR A 47 13.70 7.67 2.26
N LYS A 48 12.77 8.60 2.50
CA LYS A 48 12.96 9.75 3.41
C LYS A 48 11.99 9.78 4.58
N HIS A 49 10.76 9.34 4.34
CA HIS A 49 9.64 9.43 5.28
C HIS A 49 8.98 8.06 5.43
N THR A 50 9.78 7.02 5.64
CA THR A 50 9.37 5.61 5.71
C THR A 50 8.11 5.37 6.55
N SER A 51 8.09 5.89 7.78
CA SER A 51 6.98 5.70 8.72
C SER A 51 5.63 6.22 8.21
N VAL A 52 5.66 7.19 7.28
CA VAL A 52 4.45 7.74 6.64
C VAL A 52 3.90 6.76 5.61
N VAL A 53 4.78 6.06 4.90
CA VAL A 53 4.45 5.13 3.81
C VAL A 53 4.09 3.73 4.33
N GLU A 54 4.67 3.28 5.45
CA GLU A 54 4.49 1.91 5.96
C GLU A 54 3.03 1.46 6.08
N GLN A 55 2.13 2.36 6.47
CA GLN A 55 0.70 2.06 6.62
C GLN A 55 -0.02 1.77 5.29
N TYR A 56 0.56 2.22 4.17
CA TYR A 56 0.01 2.07 2.82
C TYR A 56 0.69 0.95 2.01
N LEU A 57 1.67 0.27 2.60
CA LEU A 57 2.38 -0.82 1.93
C LEU A 57 1.47 -1.91 1.34
N PRO A 58 0.35 -2.32 1.97
CA PRO A 58 -0.57 -3.26 1.34
C PRO A 58 -1.13 -2.76 0.00
N THR A 59 -1.57 -1.50 -0.06
CA THR A 59 -2.09 -0.91 -1.31
C THR A 59 -1.00 -0.80 -2.37
N ILE A 60 0.21 -0.39 -1.98
CA ILE A 60 1.36 -0.28 -2.90
C ILE A 60 1.79 -1.67 -3.41
N ALA A 61 1.79 -2.68 -2.55
CA ALA A 61 2.12 -4.05 -2.93
C ALA A 61 1.10 -4.66 -3.90
N ASN A 62 -0.17 -4.23 -3.84
CA ASN A 62 -1.19 -4.67 -4.78
C ASN A 62 -0.88 -4.28 -6.24
N CYS A 63 -0.06 -3.25 -6.44
CA CYS A 63 0.39 -2.87 -7.79
C CYS A 63 1.30 -3.93 -8.44
N MET A 64 1.86 -4.88 -7.69
CA MET A 64 2.59 -6.01 -8.27
C MET A 64 1.68 -7.02 -8.99
N VAL A 65 0.35 -6.90 -8.86
CA VAL A 65 -0.64 -7.68 -9.61
C VAL A 65 -1.56 -6.79 -10.47
N ASP A 66 -1.09 -5.57 -10.80
CA ASP A 66 -1.82 -4.64 -11.68
C ASP A 66 -2.06 -5.23 -13.08
N MET A 67 -3.13 -4.78 -13.74
CA MET A 67 -3.45 -5.20 -15.11
C MET A 67 -2.35 -4.81 -16.12
N ASP A 68 -1.66 -3.70 -15.88
CA ASP A 68 -0.60 -3.18 -16.75
C ASP A 68 0.78 -3.73 -16.35
N VAL A 69 1.49 -4.31 -17.33
CA VAL A 69 2.83 -4.91 -17.16
C VAL A 69 3.85 -3.90 -16.61
N THR A 70 3.79 -2.64 -17.07
CA THR A 70 4.72 -1.58 -16.66
C THR A 70 4.52 -1.23 -15.19
N VAL A 71 3.26 -1.19 -14.75
CA VAL A 71 2.93 -0.94 -13.35
C VAL A 71 3.44 -2.08 -12.47
N ARG A 72 3.23 -3.34 -12.89
CA ARG A 72 3.70 -4.52 -12.14
C ARG A 72 5.22 -4.54 -11.97
N ILE A 73 5.98 -4.36 -13.06
CA ILE A 73 7.44 -4.44 -13.01
C ILE A 73 8.05 -3.31 -12.18
N HIS A 74 7.51 -2.09 -12.27
CA HIS A 74 7.99 -0.97 -11.46
C HIS A 74 7.59 -1.11 -9.99
N ALA A 75 6.39 -1.61 -9.69
CA ALA A 75 6.00 -1.94 -8.32
C ALA A 75 6.95 -2.97 -7.70
N LEU A 76 7.23 -4.07 -8.41
CA LEU A 76 8.18 -5.09 -7.96
C LEU A 76 9.57 -4.49 -7.75
N SER A 77 10.05 -3.67 -8.68
CA SER A 77 11.36 -3.01 -8.60
C SER A 77 11.49 -2.10 -7.37
N ILE A 78 10.50 -1.23 -7.14
CA ILE A 78 10.50 -0.29 -6.01
C ILE A 78 10.38 -1.03 -4.69
N ILE A 79 9.45 -1.98 -4.57
CA ILE A 79 9.30 -2.79 -3.36
C ILE A 79 10.60 -3.55 -3.05
N SER A 80 11.22 -4.14 -4.07
CA SER A 80 12.50 -4.84 -3.92
C SER A 80 13.58 -3.91 -3.38
N LYS A 81 13.73 -2.73 -4.00
CA LYS A 81 14.71 -1.73 -3.56
C LYS A 81 14.48 -1.32 -2.11
N LEU A 82 13.25 -0.92 -1.77
CA LEU A 82 12.90 -0.48 -0.42
C LEU A 82 13.14 -1.57 0.63
N LEU A 83 12.87 -2.82 0.27
CA LEU A 83 13.11 -3.96 1.14
C LEU A 83 14.59 -4.24 1.34
N LEU A 84 15.37 -4.24 0.26
CA LEU A 84 16.79 -4.59 0.29
C LEU A 84 17.64 -3.51 0.96
N GLU A 85 17.22 -2.25 0.87
CA GLU A 85 17.83 -1.10 1.55
C GLU A 85 17.28 -0.88 2.98
N ASP A 86 16.53 -1.84 3.53
CA ASP A 86 15.99 -1.83 4.91
C ASP A 86 15.03 -0.66 5.23
N PHE A 87 14.46 0.00 4.22
CA PHE A 87 13.38 0.97 4.42
C PHE A 87 12.08 0.27 4.83
N ILE A 88 11.80 -0.93 4.33
CA ILE A 88 10.59 -1.67 4.71
C ILE A 88 10.95 -3.06 5.22
N LYS A 89 10.12 -3.59 6.12
CA LYS A 89 10.29 -4.95 6.65
C LYS A 89 9.65 -5.98 5.71
N LEU A 90 10.34 -7.10 5.50
CA LEU A 90 9.73 -8.25 4.84
C LEU A 90 8.68 -8.87 5.77
N LYS A 91 7.42 -8.66 5.45
CA LYS A 91 6.27 -9.29 6.12
C LYS A 91 5.76 -10.47 5.27
N PRO A 92 5.10 -11.47 5.87
CA PRO A 92 4.55 -12.63 5.15
C PRO A 92 3.72 -12.24 3.93
N VAL A 93 2.80 -11.28 4.07
CA VAL A 93 1.97 -10.77 2.96
C VAL A 93 2.82 -10.23 1.80
N LEU A 94 3.85 -9.44 2.10
CA LEU A 94 4.73 -8.87 1.06
C LEU A 94 5.54 -9.96 0.36
N LEU A 95 6.01 -10.95 1.12
CA LEU A 95 6.69 -12.12 0.57
C LEU A 95 5.75 -12.91 -0.34
N CYS A 96 4.47 -13.11 0.03
CA CYS A 96 3.48 -13.75 -0.83
C CYS A 96 3.28 -13.00 -2.15
N CYS A 97 3.21 -11.66 -2.14
CA CYS A 97 3.10 -10.89 -3.39
C CYS A 97 4.34 -11.06 -4.28
N ILE A 98 5.54 -11.07 -3.70
CA ILE A 98 6.78 -11.31 -4.45
C ILE A 98 6.84 -12.74 -5.01
N LEU A 99 6.41 -13.74 -4.23
CA LEU A 99 6.33 -15.13 -4.68
C LEU A 99 5.27 -15.30 -5.79
N ALA A 100 4.16 -14.58 -5.72
CA ALA A 100 3.15 -14.59 -6.79
C ALA A 100 3.71 -14.07 -8.12
N ALA A 101 4.63 -13.10 -8.09
CA ALA A 101 5.31 -12.58 -9.28
C ALA A 101 6.22 -13.62 -9.96
N LEU A 102 6.61 -14.72 -9.29
CA LEU A 102 7.30 -15.84 -9.94
C LEU A 102 6.46 -16.50 -11.05
N ASN A 103 5.14 -16.35 -10.96
CA ASN A 103 4.17 -16.89 -11.92
C ASN A 103 3.46 -15.76 -12.68
N ASP A 104 4.11 -14.61 -12.85
CA ASP A 104 3.60 -13.53 -13.69
C ASP A 104 3.48 -14.01 -15.15
N ALA A 105 2.47 -13.52 -15.87
CA ALA A 105 2.28 -13.82 -17.28
C ALA A 105 3.38 -13.22 -18.17
N ASP A 106 4.01 -12.13 -17.73
CA ASP A 106 5.18 -11.55 -18.38
C ASP A 106 6.46 -12.25 -17.90
N SER A 107 7.19 -12.85 -18.85
CA SER A 107 8.40 -13.62 -18.55
C SER A 107 9.53 -12.78 -17.97
N SER A 108 9.59 -11.48 -18.25
CA SER A 108 10.60 -10.57 -17.70
C SER A 108 10.36 -10.32 -16.23
N ILE A 109 9.08 -10.17 -15.83
CA ILE A 109 8.69 -10.04 -14.42
C ILE A 109 8.98 -11.33 -13.67
N ALA A 110 8.58 -12.48 -14.23
CA ALA A 110 8.84 -13.79 -13.62
C ALA A 110 10.34 -14.04 -13.42
N ALA A 111 11.17 -13.73 -14.42
CA ALA A 111 12.61 -13.84 -14.34
C ALA A 111 13.21 -12.90 -13.28
N PHE A 112 12.73 -11.66 -13.19
CA PHE A 112 13.16 -10.72 -12.16
C PHE A 112 12.79 -11.22 -10.75
N ALA A 113 11.55 -11.66 -10.54
CA ALA A 113 11.10 -12.23 -9.27
C ALA A 113 11.95 -13.44 -8.87
N TYR A 114 12.30 -14.32 -9.82
CA TYR A 114 13.14 -15.49 -9.56
C TYR A 114 14.54 -15.08 -9.08
N GLN A 115 15.18 -14.13 -9.76
CA GLN A 115 16.49 -13.62 -9.36
C GLN A 115 16.43 -12.92 -8.00
N LEU A 116 15.40 -12.11 -7.76
CA LEU A 116 15.18 -11.44 -6.49
C LEU A 116 15.05 -12.43 -5.33
N VAL A 117 14.22 -13.46 -5.48
CA VAL A 117 13.98 -14.45 -4.43
C VAL A 117 15.24 -15.27 -4.15
N THR A 118 15.84 -15.83 -5.21
CA THR A 118 16.95 -16.79 -5.06
C THR A 118 18.28 -16.13 -4.68
N GLN A 119 18.57 -14.95 -5.23
CA GLN A 119 19.87 -14.30 -5.03
C GLN A 119 19.87 -13.26 -3.90
N GLN A 120 18.72 -12.64 -3.61
CA GLN A 120 18.68 -11.49 -2.69
C GLN A 120 17.89 -11.79 -1.43
N ILE A 121 16.60 -12.14 -1.56
CA ILE A 121 15.71 -12.36 -0.41
C ILE A 121 16.15 -13.57 0.40
N PHE A 122 16.46 -14.71 -0.25
CA PHE A 122 16.89 -15.92 0.46
C PHE A 122 18.18 -15.69 1.25
N ARG A 123 19.13 -14.90 0.70
CA ARG A 123 20.38 -14.58 1.38
C ARG A 123 20.20 -13.60 2.55
N LYS A 124 19.35 -12.58 2.38
CA LYS A 124 19.12 -11.54 3.40
C LYS A 124 18.18 -12.00 4.52
N PHE A 125 17.16 -12.80 4.20
CA PHE A 125 16.10 -13.21 5.11
C PHE A 125 15.88 -14.73 5.17
N PRO A 126 16.91 -15.58 5.33
CA PRO A 126 16.77 -17.05 5.19
C PRO A 126 15.75 -17.66 6.16
N LYS A 127 15.64 -17.09 7.36
CA LYS A 127 14.72 -17.58 8.41
C LYS A 127 13.25 -17.34 8.09
N ILE A 128 12.91 -16.37 7.24
CA ILE A 128 11.50 -16.02 7.00
C ILE A 128 10.77 -17.15 6.30
N PHE A 129 11.42 -17.83 5.34
CA PHE A 129 10.83 -18.92 4.58
C PHE A 129 10.42 -20.09 5.47
N VAL A 130 11.22 -20.39 6.50
CA VAL A 130 10.92 -21.46 7.45
C VAL A 130 9.91 -21.01 8.50
N SER A 131 10.12 -19.82 9.10
CA SER A 131 9.30 -19.31 10.20
C SER A 131 7.88 -18.92 9.79
N THR A 132 7.68 -18.55 8.52
CA THR A 132 6.37 -18.12 8.00
C THR A 132 5.80 -19.09 6.99
N PHE A 133 6.39 -20.30 6.84
CA PHE A 133 5.99 -21.28 5.83
C PHE A 133 4.49 -21.58 5.84
N VAL A 134 3.93 -21.90 7.02
CA VAL A 134 2.51 -22.23 7.17
C VAL A 134 1.62 -21.04 6.80
N GLU A 135 2.01 -19.83 7.21
CA GLU A 135 1.28 -18.60 6.88
C GLU A 135 1.33 -18.32 5.38
N ILE A 136 2.49 -18.45 4.74
CA ILE A 136 2.66 -18.31 3.28
C ILE A 136 1.76 -19.31 2.54
N MET A 137 1.78 -20.58 2.94
CA MET A 137 0.96 -21.62 2.31
C MET A 137 -0.54 -21.31 2.47
N SER A 138 -0.96 -20.82 3.64
CA SER A 138 -2.35 -20.40 3.86
C SER A 138 -2.76 -19.23 2.96
N ILE A 139 -1.92 -18.19 2.85
CA ILE A 139 -2.18 -17.01 2.02
C ILE A 139 -2.20 -17.39 0.53
N LEU A 140 -1.27 -18.24 0.09
CA LEU A 140 -1.24 -18.71 -1.31
C LEU A 140 -2.45 -19.58 -1.64
N ASN A 141 -2.90 -20.42 -0.72
CA ASN A 141 -4.13 -21.19 -0.90
C ASN A 141 -5.35 -20.27 -1.05
N GLU A 142 -5.48 -19.22 -0.21
CA GLU A 142 -6.54 -18.21 -0.37
C GLU A 142 -6.46 -17.48 -1.73
N TYR A 143 -5.25 -17.26 -2.25
CA TYR A 143 -5.02 -16.65 -3.56
C TYR A 143 -5.48 -17.56 -4.71
N LEU A 144 -5.09 -18.84 -4.68
CA LEU A 144 -5.43 -19.83 -5.71
C LEU A 144 -6.94 -20.12 -5.77
N GLU A 145 -7.65 -20.04 -4.64
CA GLU A 145 -9.11 -20.19 -4.59
C GLU A 145 -9.87 -18.97 -5.14
N GLY A 146 -9.18 -17.94 -5.64
CA GLY A 146 -9.79 -16.70 -6.16
C GLY A 146 -10.44 -15.85 -5.07
N ASN A 147 -10.05 -16.02 -3.80
CA ASN A 147 -10.70 -15.40 -2.65
C ASN A 147 -10.07 -14.05 -2.23
N LEU A 148 -8.91 -13.63 -2.77
CA LEU A 148 -8.38 -12.27 -2.53
C LEU A 148 -9.33 -11.18 -3.04
N VAL A 149 -9.88 -11.34 -4.24
CA VAL A 149 -10.86 -10.41 -4.84
C VAL A 149 -12.15 -10.33 -4.02
N LYS A 150 -12.55 -11.42 -3.35
CA LYS A 150 -13.74 -11.44 -2.49
C LYS A 150 -13.51 -10.73 -1.15
N ARG A 151 -12.27 -10.68 -0.65
CA ARG A 151 -11.92 -10.03 0.61
C ARG A 151 -11.76 -8.53 0.45
N GLU A 152 -11.21 -8.03 -0.66
CA GLU A 152 -11.23 -6.58 -0.97
C GLU A 152 -12.65 -6.04 -1.08
N ARG A 153 -13.56 -6.76 -1.76
CA ARG A 153 -14.99 -6.40 -1.82
C ARG A 153 -15.66 -6.45 -0.43
N ARG A 154 -15.30 -7.41 0.44
CA ARG A 154 -15.82 -7.48 1.83
C ARG A 154 -15.22 -6.40 2.73
N SER A 155 -13.97 -6.00 2.55
CA SER A 155 -13.31 -4.94 3.31
C SER A 155 -13.86 -3.56 2.91
N GLN A 156 -14.12 -3.33 1.62
CA GLN A 156 -14.84 -2.15 1.14
C GLN A 156 -16.31 -2.14 1.61
N ALA A 157 -17.01 -3.28 1.54
CA ALA A 157 -18.38 -3.38 2.05
C ALA A 157 -18.48 -3.17 3.57
N ARG A 158 -17.47 -3.61 4.35
CA ARG A 158 -17.37 -3.39 5.81
C ARG A 158 -17.06 -1.93 6.17
N GLN A 159 -16.21 -1.24 5.40
CA GLN A 159 -15.99 0.19 5.57
C GLN A 159 -17.24 1.02 5.23
N VAL A 160 -17.97 0.67 4.17
CA VAL A 160 -19.22 1.36 3.77
C VAL A 160 -20.36 1.13 4.77
N SER A 161 -20.46 -0.07 5.35
CA SER A 161 -21.45 -0.37 6.39
C SER A 161 -21.10 0.26 7.74
N PHE A 162 -19.81 0.36 8.10
CA PHE A 162 -19.36 1.10 9.28
C PHE A 162 -19.56 2.61 9.14
N ALA A 163 -19.33 3.18 7.94
CA ALA A 163 -19.57 4.59 7.65
C ALA A 163 -21.06 4.98 7.63
N ARG A 164 -21.97 4.03 7.39
CA ARG A 164 -23.43 4.24 7.47
C ARG A 164 -23.99 4.18 8.89
N SER A 165 -23.24 3.61 9.83
CA SER A 165 -23.67 3.47 11.24
C SER A 165 -23.42 4.72 12.10
N PHE A 166 -22.81 5.77 11.55
CA PHE A 166 -22.65 7.07 12.23
C PHE A 166 -23.26 8.21 11.40
N PRO A 167 -24.59 8.44 11.47
CA PRO A 167 -25.19 9.68 11.00
C PRO A 167 -25.01 10.77 12.08
N HIS A 168 -24.31 11.83 11.72
CA HIS A 168 -24.38 13.19 12.28
C HIS A 168 -24.70 13.35 13.79
N SER A 169 -23.68 13.68 14.59
CA SER A 169 -23.84 14.76 15.57
C SER A 169 -22.57 15.59 15.67
N GLN A 170 -22.57 16.73 14.97
CA GLN A 170 -22.00 18.01 15.42
C GLN A 170 -22.22 19.09 14.37
N ARG A 171 -23.34 19.81 14.55
CA ARG A 171 -23.57 21.21 14.19
C ARG A 171 -24.45 21.74 15.34
N ALA A 172 -24.26 22.88 15.97
CA ALA A 172 -23.30 23.96 15.82
C ALA A 172 -23.34 24.75 17.15
N SER A 173 -22.19 25.25 17.61
CA SER A 173 -22.15 26.33 18.61
C SER A 173 -22.32 27.66 17.88
N SER A 174 -23.51 28.24 17.95
CA SER A 174 -23.70 29.68 17.80
C SER A 174 -25.12 30.06 18.22
N HIS A 175 -25.26 30.58 19.44
CA HIS A 175 -26.08 31.75 19.81
C HIS A 175 -26.17 31.87 21.34
N LEU A 176 -25.51 32.90 21.89
CA LEU A 176 -25.95 33.65 23.07
C LEU A 176 -26.69 34.89 22.53
N PRO A 177 -27.77 35.36 23.17
CA PRO A 177 -27.60 36.31 24.27
C PRO A 177 -28.61 36.23 25.44
N HIS A 178 -28.12 36.67 26.60
CA HIS A 178 -28.75 37.43 27.70
C HIS A 178 -30.20 37.11 28.17
N SER A 179 -30.35 36.63 29.43
CA SER A 179 -30.66 37.46 30.63
C SER A 179 -31.51 36.74 31.71
N PHE A 180 -31.35 37.21 32.96
CA PHE A 180 -32.18 37.07 34.17
C PHE A 180 -32.06 35.85 35.12
N ARG A 181 -31.19 36.02 36.14
CA ARG A 181 -31.46 36.14 37.60
C ARG A 181 -32.35 35.10 38.34
N ALA A 182 -31.74 34.55 39.41
CA ALA A 182 -32.30 34.12 40.72
C ALA A 182 -33.14 32.83 40.73
N VAL A 183 -33.20 31.95 41.75
CA VAL A 183 -33.13 32.05 43.22
C VAL A 183 -32.76 30.66 43.79
N ARG A 184 -31.97 30.65 44.89
CA ARG A 184 -31.75 29.62 45.94
C ARG A 184 -31.04 28.31 45.60
#